data_AF-A0A8J4U586-F1
#
_entry.id   AF-A0A8J4U586-F1
#
_cell.length_a   1.000
_cell.length_b   1.000
_cell.length_c   1.000
_cell.angle_alpha   90.00
_cell.angle_beta   90.00
_cell.angle_gamma   90.00
#
_symmetry.space_group_name_H-M   'P 1'
#
loop_
_entity.id
_entity.type
_entity.pdbx_description
1 polymer ?
#
loop_
_entity_poly.entity_id
_entity_poly.type
_entity_poly.pdbx_seq_one_letter_code
_entity_poly.pdbx_strand_id
1 'polypeptide(L)'
;MSWCGPEATDELLREFFRTRSSARNRMMKNWGVIGGIAAAMAVGVYVLWGPSADRKKRRRGMVPGLMNLGNTCFLNALLQGLATCPSLISWLQDFTTNSSSCLFGMECGQTSEQTDAQTSMQTEMQTDTQTSMQTETQTNSRVSKTLLQLLAALSSPDPGEDDVLDAGCLLEALRLHRWHISSFEEQDAHELFHVLTSTLEEERERQPRVAHLFDMETLEKSAEASENPASCWSRGPLHPVPSLWRTQHPFHGRLTSYMACKRCERQSPVRYDSFESLSLSFPAVQWGRPVTLDQCLQHFISSETIKEVECENCTEKQAKTEDSRVLESQRTTFVKQLKLGKLPQCLCIHLQRLTWSPEGAPIKRHEYVQFSEYLSMDRYKHSSATQKAGRSKKPTAEEPHDQNGVDPEHHNNNKPLSNGSISSAFLRSGALGPQLDLVHDFR
;
A
#
# COMPACT_ATOMS: atom_id res chain seq x y z
N MET A 1 -43.20 -98.78 50.84
CA MET A 1 -44.01 -97.57 50.54
C MET A 1 -43.43 -96.44 51.37
N SER A 2 -43.13 -95.24 50.86
CA SER A 2 -42.99 -94.78 49.47
C SER A 2 -41.88 -93.74 49.45
N TRP A 3 -41.09 -93.66 48.37
CA TRP A 3 -40.21 -92.51 48.14
C TRP A 3 -41.08 -91.27 47.81
N CYS A 4 -40.60 -90.09 48.16
CA CYS A 4 -41.19 -88.81 47.76
C CYS A 4 -40.08 -87.96 47.11
N GLY A 5 -40.32 -87.46 45.90
CA GLY A 5 -39.27 -87.07 44.96
C GLY A 5 -38.85 -85.58 44.99
N PRO A 6 -37.74 -85.23 44.32
CA PRO A 6 -37.14 -83.89 44.34
C PRO A 6 -37.72 -82.92 43.29
N GLU A 7 -39.03 -82.95 43.04
CA GLU A 7 -39.64 -82.13 41.96
C GLU A 7 -40.01 -80.70 42.40
N ALA A 8 -40.29 -80.46 43.68
CA ALA A 8 -40.79 -79.16 44.16
C ALA A 8 -39.76 -78.01 44.17
N THR A 9 -38.46 -78.31 44.20
CA THR A 9 -37.40 -77.28 44.28
C THR A 9 -36.96 -76.74 42.91
N ASP A 10 -37.05 -77.56 41.86
CA ASP A 10 -36.64 -77.20 40.50
C ASP A 10 -37.68 -76.29 39.83
N GLU A 11 -38.96 -76.45 40.17
CA GLU A 11 -40.06 -75.64 39.65
C GLU A 11 -40.00 -74.18 40.16
N LEU A 12 -39.74 -74.00 41.46
CA LEU A 12 -39.54 -72.66 42.05
C LEU A 12 -38.28 -71.95 41.52
N LEU A 13 -37.18 -72.68 41.27
CA LEU A 13 -35.99 -72.09 40.64
C LEU A 13 -36.27 -71.69 39.18
N ARG A 14 -37.02 -72.50 38.41
CA ARG A 14 -37.45 -72.14 37.05
C ARG A 14 -38.34 -70.90 37.03
N GLU A 15 -39.29 -70.78 37.94
CA GLU A 15 -40.11 -69.57 38.13
C GLU A 15 -39.23 -68.33 38.44
N PHE A 16 -38.25 -68.45 39.33
CA PHE A 16 -37.38 -67.35 39.73
C PHE A 16 -36.44 -66.87 38.61
N PHE A 17 -35.90 -67.80 37.79
CA PHE A 17 -35.11 -67.43 36.60
C PHE A 17 -35.98 -66.88 35.46
N ARG A 18 -37.21 -67.37 35.30
CA ARG A 18 -38.18 -66.90 34.28
C ARG A 18 -38.65 -65.47 34.57
N THR A 19 -38.96 -65.14 35.83
CA THR A 19 -39.34 -63.79 36.26
C THR A 19 -38.18 -62.80 36.15
N ARG A 20 -36.96 -63.19 36.53
CA ARG A 20 -35.76 -62.32 36.42
C ARG A 20 -35.37 -62.00 34.96
N SER A 21 -35.63 -62.92 34.02
CA SER A 21 -35.42 -62.70 32.58
C SER A 21 -36.37 -61.64 32.00
N SER A 22 -37.66 -61.70 32.37
CA SER A 22 -38.71 -60.84 31.79
C SER A 22 -38.59 -59.36 32.20
N ALA A 23 -38.15 -59.08 33.44
CA ALA A 23 -37.88 -57.71 33.87
C ALA A 23 -36.68 -57.09 33.14
N ARG A 24 -35.60 -57.86 32.97
CA ARG A 24 -34.38 -57.42 32.27
C ARG A 24 -34.65 -57.07 30.81
N ASN A 25 -35.48 -57.86 30.12
CA ASN A 25 -35.89 -57.62 28.73
C ASN A 25 -36.83 -56.42 28.53
N ARG A 26 -37.44 -55.86 29.59
CA ARG A 26 -38.25 -54.64 29.49
C ARG A 26 -37.41 -53.38 29.71
N MET A 27 -36.39 -53.45 30.55
CA MET A 27 -35.48 -52.33 30.85
C MET A 27 -34.47 -52.05 29.72
N MET A 28 -34.01 -53.08 28.99
CA MET A 28 -33.06 -52.90 27.87
C MET A 28 -33.67 -52.24 26.62
N LYS A 29 -34.99 -52.32 26.40
CA LYS A 29 -35.61 -51.84 25.14
C LYS A 29 -35.55 -50.32 24.97
N ASN A 30 -35.54 -49.57 26.06
CA ASN A 30 -35.49 -48.11 26.01
C ASN A 30 -34.05 -47.55 25.94
N TRP A 31 -33.04 -48.34 26.35
CA TRP A 31 -31.64 -47.91 26.33
C TRP A 31 -31.10 -47.71 24.91
N GLY A 32 -31.54 -48.52 23.94
CA GLY A 32 -31.19 -48.30 22.53
C GLY A 32 -31.74 -46.98 21.96
N VAL A 33 -32.96 -46.61 22.35
CA VAL A 33 -33.60 -45.34 21.92
C VAL A 33 -32.93 -44.15 22.61
N ILE A 34 -32.70 -44.22 23.93
CA ILE A 34 -32.01 -43.17 24.68
C ILE A 34 -30.57 -42.98 24.18
N GLY A 35 -29.85 -44.06 23.93
CA GLY A 35 -28.50 -44.02 23.33
C GLY A 35 -28.50 -43.43 21.92
N GLY A 36 -29.50 -43.78 21.09
CA GLY A 36 -29.66 -43.20 19.75
C GLY A 36 -29.94 -41.69 19.78
N ILE A 37 -30.83 -41.23 20.68
CA ILE A 37 -31.12 -39.79 20.85
C ILE A 37 -29.89 -39.04 21.38
N ALA A 38 -29.18 -39.59 22.37
CA ALA A 38 -27.96 -38.99 22.91
C ALA A 38 -26.85 -38.89 21.84
N ALA A 39 -26.67 -39.94 21.03
CA ALA A 39 -25.72 -39.93 19.90
C ALA A 39 -26.13 -38.91 18.82
N ALA A 40 -27.41 -38.82 18.47
CA ALA A 40 -27.91 -37.84 17.50
C ALA A 40 -27.72 -36.39 18.00
N MET A 41 -27.97 -36.12 19.28
CA MET A 41 -27.68 -34.80 19.86
C MET A 41 -26.18 -34.51 19.92
N ALA A 42 -25.34 -35.48 20.27
CA ALA A 42 -23.89 -35.30 20.27
C ALA A 42 -23.34 -35.01 18.86
N VAL A 43 -23.85 -35.70 17.83
CA VAL A 43 -23.54 -35.40 16.42
C VAL A 43 -24.06 -34.02 16.02
N GLY A 44 -25.30 -33.66 16.38
CA GLY A 44 -25.86 -32.33 16.10
C GLY A 44 -25.04 -31.20 16.71
N VAL A 45 -24.63 -31.34 17.98
CA VAL A 45 -23.74 -30.38 18.67
C VAL A 45 -22.34 -30.38 18.05
N TYR A 46 -21.78 -31.53 17.63
CA TYR A 46 -20.48 -31.57 16.95
C TYR A 46 -20.53 -31.00 15.52
N VAL A 47 -21.69 -31.00 14.86
CA VAL A 47 -21.88 -30.36 13.54
C VAL A 47 -22.09 -28.85 13.68
N LEU A 48 -22.89 -28.38 14.64
CA LEU A 48 -23.12 -26.93 14.88
C LEU A 48 -21.94 -26.24 15.60
N TRP A 49 -21.38 -26.88 16.62
CA TRP A 49 -20.33 -26.37 17.51
C TRP A 49 -19.06 -27.23 17.49
N GLY A 50 -18.79 -27.87 16.34
CA GLY A 50 -17.55 -28.58 16.07
C GLY A 50 -16.29 -27.70 16.16
N PRO A 51 -15.11 -28.23 15.76
CA PRO A 51 -13.79 -27.70 16.15
C PRO A 51 -13.44 -26.29 15.65
N SER A 52 -14.36 -25.53 15.06
CA SER A 52 -14.22 -24.12 14.69
C SER A 52 -13.72 -23.23 15.83
N ALA A 53 -14.12 -23.49 17.08
CA ALA A 53 -13.58 -22.76 18.25
C ALA A 53 -12.08 -23.04 18.48
N ASP A 54 -11.65 -24.31 18.35
CA ASP A 54 -10.25 -24.71 18.52
C ASP A 54 -9.39 -24.28 17.31
N ARG A 55 -9.97 -24.29 16.09
CA ARG A 55 -9.38 -23.68 14.89
C ARG A 55 -9.15 -22.19 15.08
N LYS A 56 -10.18 -21.41 15.47
CA LYS A 56 -10.06 -19.97 15.75
C LYS A 56 -9.02 -19.68 16.85
N LYS A 57 -8.90 -20.54 17.86
CA LYS A 57 -7.88 -20.42 18.92
C LYS A 57 -6.45 -20.66 18.40
N ARG A 58 -6.23 -21.60 17.48
CA ARG A 58 -4.93 -21.86 16.82
C ARG A 58 -4.52 -20.78 15.81
N ARG A 59 -5.47 -19.97 15.32
CA ARG A 59 -5.25 -18.95 14.27
C ARG A 59 -4.94 -17.55 14.80
N ARG A 60 -5.05 -17.30 16.10
CA ARG A 60 -4.75 -15.98 16.68
C ARG A 60 -3.30 -15.60 16.40
N GLY A 61 -3.09 -14.49 15.67
CA GLY A 61 -1.77 -14.02 15.26
C GLY A 61 -1.24 -14.60 13.94
N MET A 62 -2.07 -15.28 13.14
CA MET A 62 -1.73 -15.70 11.77
C MET A 62 -2.58 -14.91 10.76
N VAL A 63 -1.96 -14.52 9.64
CA VAL A 63 -2.65 -13.90 8.49
C VAL A 63 -3.17 -14.97 7.51
N PRO A 64 -4.22 -14.68 6.72
CA PRO A 64 -4.72 -15.60 5.69
C PRO A 64 -3.66 -15.93 4.62
N GLY A 65 -3.75 -17.14 4.08
CA GLY A 65 -3.03 -17.51 2.86
C GLY A 65 -3.64 -16.86 1.62
N LEU A 66 -2.96 -16.98 0.47
CA LEU A 66 -3.46 -16.56 -0.84
C LEU A 66 -3.43 -17.74 -1.81
N MET A 67 -4.53 -17.97 -2.51
CA MET A 67 -4.63 -19.02 -3.53
C MET A 67 -3.70 -18.71 -4.71
N ASN A 68 -2.94 -19.72 -5.17
CA ASN A 68 -2.11 -19.58 -6.37
C ASN A 68 -2.94 -20.01 -7.59
N LEU A 69 -3.35 -19.03 -8.40
CA LEU A 69 -4.20 -19.18 -9.59
C LEU A 69 -3.44 -19.67 -10.84
N GLY A 70 -2.23 -20.23 -10.68
CA GLY A 70 -1.33 -20.62 -11.75
C GLY A 70 -0.16 -19.65 -11.88
N ASN A 71 0.99 -20.03 -11.33
CA ASN A 71 2.24 -19.23 -11.32
C ASN A 71 2.12 -17.78 -10.77
N THR A 72 1.05 -17.48 -10.02
CA THR A 72 0.78 -16.15 -9.42
C THR A 72 1.49 -15.92 -8.08
N CYS A 73 2.56 -16.65 -7.79
CA CYS A 73 3.32 -16.50 -6.55
C CYS A 73 3.95 -15.09 -6.40
N PHE A 74 4.28 -14.42 -7.52
CA PHE A 74 4.74 -13.04 -7.55
C PHE A 74 3.69 -12.06 -6.96
N LEU A 75 2.42 -12.25 -7.32
CA LEU A 75 1.28 -11.46 -6.81
C LEU A 75 1.08 -11.73 -5.34
N ASN A 76 1.06 -13.01 -4.95
CA ASN A 76 0.79 -13.40 -3.58
C ASN A 76 1.90 -12.95 -2.62
N ALA A 77 3.17 -13.05 -3.02
CA ALA A 77 4.29 -12.53 -2.25
C ALA A 77 4.24 -10.99 -2.09
N LEU A 78 3.90 -10.28 -3.18
CA LEU A 78 3.78 -8.82 -3.14
C LEU A 78 2.61 -8.36 -2.25
N LEU A 79 1.44 -8.98 -2.37
CA LEU A 79 0.26 -8.63 -1.56
C LEU A 79 0.51 -8.82 -0.06
N GLN A 80 1.17 -9.91 0.34
CA GLN A 80 1.57 -10.12 1.73
C GLN A 80 2.54 -9.02 2.20
N GLY A 81 3.52 -8.62 1.37
CA GLY A 81 4.40 -7.50 1.67
C GLY A 81 3.66 -6.17 1.82
N LEU A 82 2.77 -5.84 0.89
CA LEU A 82 1.97 -4.60 0.91
C LEU A 82 0.98 -4.55 2.08
N ALA A 83 0.44 -5.70 2.52
CA ALA A 83 -0.45 -5.78 3.68
C ALA A 83 0.26 -5.42 5.00
N THR A 84 1.59 -5.55 5.07
CA THR A 84 2.39 -5.11 6.23
C THR A 84 2.67 -3.60 6.26
N CYS A 85 2.07 -2.81 5.36
CA CYS A 85 2.25 -1.36 5.28
C CYS A 85 0.98 -0.59 5.70
N PRO A 86 0.77 -0.27 7.00
CA PRO A 86 -0.44 0.42 7.46
C PRO A 86 -0.72 1.76 6.76
N SER A 87 0.32 2.51 6.41
CA SER A 87 0.19 3.79 5.70
C SER A 87 -0.42 3.62 4.29
N LEU A 88 -0.13 2.51 3.61
CA LEU A 88 -0.75 2.18 2.32
C LEU A 88 -2.23 1.89 2.48
N ILE A 89 -2.58 1.09 3.50
CA ILE A 89 -3.97 0.72 3.78
C ILE A 89 -4.80 1.97 4.14
N SER A 90 -4.27 2.83 5.02
CA SER A 90 -4.90 4.12 5.36
C SER A 90 -5.08 5.01 4.13
N TRP A 91 -4.04 5.15 3.30
CA TRP A 91 -4.14 5.94 2.06
C TRP A 91 -5.18 5.35 1.08
N LEU A 92 -5.25 4.02 0.94
CA LEU A 92 -6.25 3.36 0.11
C LEU A 92 -7.68 3.54 0.65
N GLN A 93 -7.88 3.55 1.98
CA GLN A 93 -9.18 3.86 2.60
C GLN A 93 -9.62 5.28 2.26
N ASP A 94 -8.74 6.28 2.42
CA ASP A 94 -9.02 7.67 2.05
C ASP A 94 -9.26 7.83 0.54
N PHE A 95 -8.53 7.09 -0.29
CA PHE A 95 -8.63 7.16 -1.75
C PHE A 95 -9.92 6.53 -2.32
N THR A 96 -10.39 5.44 -1.72
CA THR A 96 -11.58 4.69 -2.18
C THR A 96 -12.90 5.24 -1.62
N THR A 97 -12.91 5.75 -0.39
CA THR A 97 -14.10 6.41 0.19
C THR A 97 -14.53 7.62 -0.63
N ASN A 98 -13.60 8.53 -0.91
CA ASN A 98 -13.83 9.72 -1.75
C ASN A 98 -14.13 9.40 -3.23
N SER A 99 -13.78 8.21 -3.72
CA SER A 99 -14.18 7.76 -5.06
C SER A 99 -15.68 7.42 -5.16
N SER A 100 -16.35 7.24 -4.02
CA SER A 100 -17.74 6.76 -3.94
C SER A 100 -18.75 7.90 -3.83
N SER A 101 -18.37 9.04 -3.21
CA SER A 101 -19.22 10.24 -3.10
C SER A 101 -19.46 10.93 -4.44
N CYS A 102 -18.43 11.07 -5.28
CA CYS A 102 -18.55 11.80 -6.56
C CYS A 102 -19.45 11.14 -7.61
N LEU A 103 -19.88 9.87 -7.44
CA LEU A 103 -20.75 9.18 -8.40
C LEU A 103 -22.26 9.32 -8.11
N PHE A 104 -22.65 9.64 -6.87
CA PHE A 104 -24.07 9.68 -6.48
C PHE A 104 -24.76 11.05 -6.70
N GLY A 105 -24.01 12.10 -7.03
CA GLY A 105 -24.53 13.46 -7.17
C GLY A 105 -25.30 13.78 -8.45
N MET A 106 -25.75 12.77 -9.21
CA MET A 106 -26.28 12.98 -10.57
C MET A 106 -27.57 12.20 -10.89
N GLU A 107 -28.45 12.00 -9.90
CA GLU A 107 -29.80 11.49 -10.14
C GLU A 107 -30.83 12.06 -9.15
N CYS A 108 -31.68 12.97 -9.64
CA CYS A 108 -33.14 13.03 -9.45
C CYS A 108 -33.66 14.47 -9.52
N GLY A 109 -34.25 14.80 -10.66
CA GLY A 109 -34.97 16.04 -10.90
C GLY A 109 -36.09 15.81 -11.90
N GLN A 110 -37.13 15.06 -11.50
CA GLN A 110 -38.33 14.87 -12.30
C GLN A 110 -39.56 15.32 -11.53
N THR A 111 -40.09 16.47 -11.95
CA THR A 111 -41.42 16.94 -11.57
C THR A 111 -42.48 16.07 -12.24
N SER A 112 -43.48 15.70 -11.46
CA SER A 112 -44.67 14.96 -11.89
C SER A 112 -45.52 15.74 -12.90
N GLU A 113 -46.07 15.04 -13.90
CA GLU A 113 -47.39 15.36 -14.47
C GLU A 113 -48.06 14.10 -15.07
N GLN A 114 -49.39 14.06 -15.05
CA GLN A 114 -50.23 12.91 -15.42
C GLN A 114 -50.73 13.03 -16.87
N THR A 115 -51.02 11.90 -17.55
CA THR A 115 -52.40 11.53 -18.01
C THR A 115 -52.46 10.18 -18.75
N ASP A 116 -53.32 9.30 -18.25
CA ASP A 116 -54.20 8.29 -18.87
C ASP A 116 -54.04 7.75 -20.33
N ALA A 117 -53.97 6.41 -20.36
CA ALA A 117 -54.84 5.48 -21.12
C ALA A 117 -54.59 5.05 -22.59
N GLN A 118 -54.76 3.72 -22.77
CA GLN A 118 -55.21 2.95 -23.94
C GLN A 118 -54.25 2.48 -25.06
N THR A 119 -54.06 1.14 -25.08
CA THR A 119 -54.43 0.24 -26.20
C THR A 119 -53.39 -0.20 -27.24
N SER A 120 -53.37 -1.54 -27.42
CA SER A 120 -52.96 -2.35 -28.59
C SER A 120 -51.49 -2.75 -28.76
N MET A 121 -51.36 -3.95 -29.33
CA MET A 121 -50.10 -4.66 -29.58
C MET A 121 -49.59 -4.33 -30.99
N GLN A 122 -48.30 -4.05 -31.14
CA GLN A 122 -47.35 -4.93 -31.87
C GLN A 122 -45.99 -4.23 -32.08
N THR A 123 -44.92 -5.00 -31.84
CA THR A 123 -43.58 -4.89 -32.46
C THR A 123 -42.85 -3.53 -32.39
N GLU A 124 -41.78 -3.43 -31.58
CA GLU A 124 -40.40 -3.31 -32.09
C GLU A 124 -39.33 -3.22 -30.97
N MET A 125 -38.11 -3.58 -31.36
CA MET A 125 -36.79 -3.21 -30.82
C MET A 125 -36.35 -3.65 -29.41
N GLN A 126 -35.11 -4.13 -29.37
CA GLN A 126 -34.27 -4.21 -28.17
C GLN A 126 -33.90 -2.81 -27.65
N THR A 127 -33.84 -2.64 -26.33
CA THR A 127 -32.71 -2.12 -25.52
C THR A 127 -33.22 -1.49 -24.22
N ASP A 128 -33.30 -2.26 -23.13
CA ASP A 128 -33.45 -1.72 -21.76
C ASP A 128 -33.06 -2.76 -20.68
N THR A 129 -31.80 -3.21 -20.74
CA THR A 129 -31.19 -4.02 -19.66
C THR A 129 -29.67 -3.76 -19.57
N GLN A 130 -29.19 -2.70 -20.21
CA GLN A 130 -27.76 -2.46 -20.44
C GLN A 130 -27.22 -1.20 -19.75
N THR A 131 -28.06 -0.45 -19.02
CA THR A 131 -27.65 0.73 -18.24
C THR A 131 -27.33 0.36 -16.78
N SER A 132 -28.14 -0.50 -16.15
CA SER A 132 -27.93 -0.95 -14.76
C SER A 132 -26.73 -1.90 -14.59
N MET A 133 -26.44 -2.77 -15.55
CA MET A 133 -25.29 -3.71 -15.44
C MET A 133 -23.92 -3.05 -15.68
N GLN A 134 -23.85 -1.87 -16.30
CA GLN A 134 -22.58 -1.22 -16.64
C GLN A 134 -21.96 -0.45 -15.46
N THR A 135 -22.77 0.18 -14.62
CA THR A 135 -22.31 0.88 -13.40
C THR A 135 -21.83 -0.09 -12.31
N GLU A 136 -22.49 -1.25 -12.14
CA GLU A 136 -22.02 -2.29 -11.21
C GLU A 136 -20.72 -2.98 -11.66
N THR A 137 -20.51 -3.15 -12.97
CA THR A 137 -19.27 -3.73 -13.51
C THR A 137 -18.09 -2.73 -13.48
N GLN A 138 -18.32 -1.44 -13.67
CA GLN A 138 -17.28 -0.41 -13.49
C GLN A 138 -16.85 -0.23 -12.02
N THR A 139 -17.77 -0.31 -11.06
CA THR A 139 -17.45 -0.11 -9.64
C THR A 139 -16.76 -1.30 -8.98
N ASN A 140 -16.74 -2.48 -9.60
CA ASN A 140 -16.03 -3.68 -9.13
C ASN A 140 -14.72 -3.97 -9.87
N SER A 141 -14.37 -3.20 -10.91
CA SER A 141 -13.16 -3.38 -11.73
C SER A 141 -12.02 -2.41 -11.41
N ARG A 142 -12.15 -1.59 -10.36
CA ARG A 142 -11.08 -0.69 -9.89
C ARG A 142 -10.00 -1.46 -9.12
N VAL A 143 -8.74 -1.20 -9.46
CA VAL A 143 -7.57 -1.79 -8.80
C VAL A 143 -7.47 -1.28 -7.37
N SER A 144 -7.77 0.00 -7.11
CA SER A 144 -7.77 0.55 -5.75
C SER A 144 -8.72 -0.16 -4.77
N LYS A 145 -9.96 -0.45 -5.22
CA LYS A 145 -10.99 -1.12 -4.41
C LYS A 145 -10.64 -2.58 -4.15
N THR A 146 -10.28 -3.33 -5.20
CA THR A 146 -9.93 -4.76 -5.09
C THR A 146 -8.65 -4.97 -4.29
N LEU A 147 -7.65 -4.10 -4.47
CA LEU A 147 -6.44 -4.08 -3.65
C LEU A 147 -6.77 -3.78 -2.18
N LEU A 148 -7.55 -2.74 -1.88
CA LEU A 148 -7.92 -2.43 -0.50
C LEU A 148 -8.64 -3.59 0.19
N GLN A 149 -9.59 -4.24 -0.48
CA GLN A 149 -10.31 -5.40 0.07
C GLN A 149 -9.34 -6.53 0.47
N LEU A 150 -8.39 -6.87 -0.40
CA LEU A 150 -7.37 -7.89 -0.13
C LEU A 150 -6.42 -7.45 0.99
N LEU A 151 -5.87 -6.23 0.94
CA LEU A 151 -4.92 -5.77 1.96
C LEU A 151 -5.56 -5.60 3.34
N ALA A 152 -6.82 -5.18 3.42
CA ALA A 152 -7.57 -5.11 4.68
C ALA A 152 -7.84 -6.51 5.27
N ALA A 153 -8.19 -7.50 4.44
CA ALA A 153 -8.38 -8.87 4.89
C ALA A 153 -7.05 -9.52 5.35
N LEU A 154 -5.95 -9.25 4.65
CA LEU A 154 -4.61 -9.75 4.99
C LEU A 154 -3.98 -9.09 6.22
N SER A 155 -4.39 -7.87 6.57
CA SER A 155 -3.89 -7.11 7.73
C SER A 155 -4.81 -7.16 8.97
N SER A 156 -5.95 -7.87 8.88
CA SER A 156 -6.88 -8.01 9.99
C SER A 156 -6.22 -8.72 11.20
N PRO A 157 -6.32 -8.15 12.42
CA PRO A 157 -5.81 -8.81 13.63
C PRO A 157 -6.70 -9.99 14.07
N ASP A 158 -7.98 -9.96 13.71
CA ASP A 158 -8.92 -11.05 13.96
C ASP A 158 -8.93 -12.02 12.77
N PRO A 159 -8.83 -13.34 13.01
CA PRO A 159 -8.91 -14.33 11.95
C PRO A 159 -10.33 -14.33 11.37
N GLY A 160 -10.44 -14.02 10.08
CA GLY A 160 -11.67 -14.07 9.31
C GLY A 160 -12.24 -15.50 9.19
N GLU A 161 -13.32 -15.63 8.43
CA GLU A 161 -13.91 -16.95 8.17
C GLU A 161 -13.05 -17.78 7.20
N ASP A 162 -12.43 -17.11 6.22
CA ASP A 162 -11.59 -17.72 5.19
C ASP A 162 -10.11 -17.80 5.62
N ASP A 163 -9.55 -19.02 5.55
CA ASP A 163 -8.12 -19.26 5.78
C ASP A 163 -7.25 -18.93 4.57
N VAL A 164 -7.85 -18.85 3.38
CA VAL A 164 -7.18 -18.63 2.09
C VAL A 164 -8.05 -17.70 1.25
N LEU A 165 -7.48 -16.57 0.84
CA LEU A 165 -8.14 -15.57 0.02
C LEU A 165 -7.84 -15.78 -1.48
N ASP A 166 -8.79 -15.40 -2.33
CA ASP A 166 -8.65 -15.40 -3.79
C ASP A 166 -8.34 -13.98 -4.30
N ALA A 167 -7.20 -13.81 -4.98
CA ALA A 167 -6.78 -12.54 -5.58
C ALA A 167 -7.28 -12.34 -7.02
N GLY A 168 -8.13 -13.23 -7.54
CA GLY A 168 -8.58 -13.25 -8.95
C GLY A 168 -9.25 -11.95 -9.40
N CYS A 169 -10.05 -11.31 -8.53
CA CYS A 169 -10.68 -10.02 -8.84
C CYS A 169 -9.66 -8.89 -9.08
N LEU A 170 -8.54 -8.89 -8.35
CA LEU A 170 -7.45 -7.92 -8.57
C LEU A 170 -6.69 -8.22 -9.86
N LEU A 171 -6.43 -9.51 -10.15
CA LEU A 171 -5.79 -9.92 -11.40
C LEU A 171 -6.64 -9.52 -12.62
N GLU A 172 -7.96 -9.66 -12.54
CA GLU A 172 -8.87 -9.23 -13.60
C GLU A 172 -8.95 -7.71 -13.73
N ALA A 173 -9.00 -6.97 -12.60
CA ALA A 173 -8.92 -5.50 -12.60
C ALA A 173 -7.63 -4.98 -13.27
N LEU A 174 -6.50 -5.65 -13.06
CA LEU A 174 -5.22 -5.32 -13.70
C LEU A 174 -5.21 -5.60 -15.21
N ARG A 175 -5.80 -6.71 -15.66
CA ARG A 175 -5.97 -7.01 -17.10
C ARG A 175 -6.79 -5.94 -17.81
N LEU A 176 -7.89 -5.48 -17.20
CA LEU A 176 -8.70 -4.37 -17.70
C LEU A 176 -7.89 -3.06 -17.79
N HIS A 177 -6.96 -2.84 -16.87
CA HIS A 177 -5.98 -1.74 -16.89
C HIS A 177 -4.75 -2.03 -17.77
N ARG A 178 -4.94 -2.82 -18.84
CA ARG A 178 -3.95 -3.13 -19.89
C ARG A 178 -2.76 -4.01 -19.48
N TRP A 179 -2.68 -4.50 -18.25
CA TRP A 179 -1.64 -5.46 -17.86
C TRP A 179 -2.01 -6.88 -18.34
N HIS A 180 -1.78 -7.12 -19.64
CA HIS A 180 -2.08 -8.39 -20.30
C HIS A 180 -0.93 -9.39 -20.15
N ILE A 181 -0.85 -10.05 -18.99
CA ILE A 181 0.03 -11.22 -18.81
C ILE A 181 -0.63 -12.52 -19.25
N SER A 182 0.17 -13.47 -19.73
CA SER A 182 -0.25 -14.85 -19.99
C SER A 182 -0.69 -15.51 -18.68
N SER A 183 -1.89 -16.10 -18.62
CA SER A 183 -2.53 -16.59 -17.38
C SER A 183 -1.78 -17.68 -16.58
N PHE A 184 -0.61 -18.14 -17.04
CA PHE A 184 0.18 -19.20 -16.42
C PHE A 184 1.70 -18.94 -16.48
N GLU A 185 2.12 -17.70 -16.76
CA GLU A 185 3.53 -17.32 -16.89
C GLU A 185 4.05 -16.72 -15.58
N GLU A 186 5.29 -17.05 -15.20
CA GLU A 186 5.96 -16.41 -14.05
C GLU A 186 6.30 -14.95 -14.39
N GLN A 187 6.11 -14.03 -13.44
CA GLN A 187 6.33 -12.59 -13.63
C GLN A 187 7.22 -12.01 -12.52
N ASP A 188 7.83 -10.85 -12.76
CA ASP A 188 8.58 -10.15 -11.71
C ASP A 188 7.62 -9.40 -10.76
N ALA A 189 7.75 -9.67 -9.46
CA ALA A 189 6.99 -8.98 -8.42
C ALA A 189 7.35 -7.48 -8.33
N HIS A 190 8.56 -7.09 -8.74
CA HIS A 190 8.96 -5.68 -8.82
C HIS A 190 8.28 -4.95 -9.98
N GLU A 191 8.09 -5.62 -11.12
CA GLU A 191 7.31 -5.09 -12.24
C GLU A 191 5.84 -4.92 -11.84
N LEU A 192 5.23 -5.95 -11.24
CA LEU A 192 3.87 -5.85 -10.71
C LEU A 192 3.71 -4.71 -9.69
N PHE A 193 4.70 -4.49 -8.81
CA PHE A 193 4.66 -3.36 -7.88
C PHE A 193 4.56 -2.03 -8.62
N HIS A 194 5.35 -1.83 -9.67
CA HIS A 194 5.28 -0.63 -10.50
C HIS A 194 3.95 -0.49 -11.24
N VAL A 195 3.43 -1.58 -11.82
CA VAL A 195 2.11 -1.62 -12.46
C VAL A 195 0.99 -1.25 -11.47
N LEU A 196 1.04 -1.75 -10.24
CA LEU A 196 0.09 -1.36 -9.19
C LEU A 196 0.20 0.13 -8.85
N THR A 197 1.42 0.64 -8.63
CA THR A 197 1.59 2.06 -8.29
C THR A 197 1.18 2.99 -9.44
N SER A 198 1.54 2.69 -10.69
CA SER A 198 1.15 3.50 -11.85
C SER A 198 -0.37 3.47 -12.08
N THR A 199 -1.01 2.30 -11.93
CA THR A 199 -2.47 2.20 -12.05
C THR A 199 -3.19 3.00 -10.96
N LEU A 200 -2.66 3.02 -9.72
CA LEU A 200 -3.18 3.86 -8.64
C LEU A 200 -2.94 5.36 -8.90
N GLU A 201 -1.83 5.74 -9.55
CA GLU A 201 -1.57 7.11 -9.99
C GLU A 201 -2.54 7.55 -11.10
N GLU A 202 -2.80 6.68 -12.08
CA GLU A 202 -3.79 6.92 -13.14
C GLU A 202 -5.22 7.03 -12.60
N GLU A 203 -5.63 6.12 -11.70
CA GLU A 203 -6.93 6.21 -11.04
C GLU A 203 -7.08 7.52 -10.26
N ARG A 204 -5.98 8.06 -9.69
CA ARG A 204 -5.97 9.32 -8.95
C ARG A 204 -6.05 10.53 -9.88
N GLU A 205 -5.32 10.55 -10.98
CA GLU A 205 -5.38 11.67 -11.94
C GLU A 205 -6.71 11.73 -12.70
N ARG A 206 -7.44 10.61 -12.80
CA ARG A 206 -8.81 10.55 -13.33
C ARG A 206 -9.87 11.13 -12.37
N GLN A 207 -9.55 11.41 -11.10
CA GLN A 207 -10.49 12.07 -10.18
C GLN A 207 -10.62 13.57 -10.49
N PRO A 208 -11.83 14.16 -10.41
CA PRO A 208 -12.05 15.56 -10.79
C PRO A 208 -11.26 16.52 -9.89
N ARG A 209 -10.41 17.35 -10.49
CA ARG A 209 -9.52 18.31 -9.79
C ARG A 209 -10.26 19.38 -8.97
N VAL A 210 -11.56 19.54 -9.15
CA VAL A 210 -12.44 20.42 -8.39
C VAL A 210 -13.54 19.54 -7.78
N ALA A 211 -13.72 19.62 -6.45
CA ALA A 211 -14.85 18.95 -5.80
C ALA A 211 -16.16 19.57 -6.33
N HIS A 212 -17.20 18.77 -6.51
CA HIS A 212 -18.46 19.31 -7.02
C HIS A 212 -19.07 20.25 -5.97
N LEU A 213 -19.79 21.29 -6.42
CA LEU A 213 -20.41 22.26 -5.51
C LEU A 213 -21.40 21.61 -4.52
N PHE A 214 -21.88 20.41 -4.85
CA PHE A 214 -22.78 19.57 -4.05
C PHE A 214 -22.06 18.65 -3.04
N ASP A 215 -20.72 18.52 -3.07
CA ASP A 215 -19.96 17.73 -2.09
C ASP A 215 -19.87 18.42 -0.69
N MET A 216 -20.51 19.58 -0.50
CA MET A 216 -20.45 20.38 0.73
C MET A 216 -20.90 19.62 1.99
N GLU A 217 -21.89 18.72 1.91
CA GLU A 217 -22.30 17.88 3.05
C GLU A 217 -21.15 17.02 3.62
N THR A 218 -20.18 16.65 2.78
CA THR A 218 -19.01 15.86 3.22
C THR A 218 -18.01 16.74 3.97
N LEU A 219 -17.92 18.02 3.61
CA LEU A 219 -17.09 19.00 4.31
C LEU A 219 -17.74 19.45 5.63
N GLU A 220 -19.08 19.58 5.68
CA GLU A 220 -19.81 19.90 6.91
C GLU A 220 -19.63 18.81 7.98
N LYS A 221 -19.74 17.52 7.62
CA LYS A 221 -19.45 16.40 8.54
C LYS A 221 -18.03 16.39 9.10
N SER A 222 -17.07 17.02 8.42
CA SER A 222 -15.69 17.17 8.94
C SER A 222 -15.54 18.32 9.95
N ALA A 223 -16.44 19.31 9.91
CA ALA A 223 -16.43 20.48 10.79
C ALA A 223 -17.14 20.23 12.14
N GLU A 224 -18.10 19.30 12.18
CA GLU A 224 -18.84 18.90 13.39
C GLU A 224 -17.96 18.30 14.50
N ALA A 225 -16.72 17.90 14.18
CA ALA A 225 -15.73 17.45 15.15
C ALA A 225 -15.13 18.56 16.04
N SER A 226 -15.52 19.83 15.85
CA SER A 226 -15.06 20.95 16.68
C SER A 226 -16.21 21.70 17.36
N GLU A 227 -16.37 21.48 18.67
CA GLU A 227 -17.33 22.21 19.50
C GLU A 227 -16.88 23.66 19.78
N ASN A 228 -17.05 24.56 18.80
CA ASN A 228 -17.05 26.01 19.04
C ASN A 228 -17.80 26.76 17.92
N PRO A 229 -18.87 27.53 18.22
CA PRO A 229 -19.64 28.25 17.22
C PRO A 229 -18.91 29.53 16.75
N ALA A 230 -17.93 29.37 15.85
CA ALA A 230 -17.21 30.48 15.25
C ALA A 230 -18.00 31.11 14.09
N SER A 231 -18.71 32.22 14.37
CA SER A 231 -19.34 33.05 13.33
C SER A 231 -18.26 33.71 12.43
N CYS A 232 -17.87 33.04 11.35
CA CYS A 232 -16.78 33.50 10.47
C CYS A 232 -17.31 34.16 9.18
N TRP A 233 -17.29 35.49 9.12
CA TRP A 233 -17.40 36.23 7.86
C TRP A 233 -16.02 36.32 7.18
N SER A 234 -15.59 35.25 6.52
CA SER A 234 -14.32 35.22 5.78
C SER A 234 -14.43 35.91 4.41
N ARG A 235 -14.19 37.22 4.35
CA ARG A 235 -13.93 37.95 3.10
C ARG A 235 -12.49 37.74 2.62
N GLY A 236 -12.18 36.49 2.26
CA GLY A 236 -10.93 36.08 1.64
C GLY A 236 -11.14 34.86 0.74
N PRO A 237 -10.22 34.55 -0.19
CA PRO A 237 -10.34 33.35 -0.99
C PRO A 237 -10.37 32.12 -0.08
N LEU A 238 -11.44 31.34 -0.14
CA LEU A 238 -11.47 30.02 0.46
C LEU A 238 -10.44 29.18 -0.29
N HIS A 239 -9.23 29.05 0.27
CA HIS A 239 -8.28 28.04 -0.19
C HIS A 239 -8.98 26.69 -0.02
N PRO A 240 -9.20 25.91 -1.10
CA PRO A 240 -9.78 24.59 -0.95
C PRO A 240 -8.91 23.78 0.00
N VAL A 241 -9.52 23.21 1.04
CA VAL A 241 -8.83 22.23 1.90
C VAL A 241 -8.24 21.18 0.94
N PRO A 242 -6.91 20.91 0.97
CA PRO A 242 -6.31 19.93 0.08
C PRO A 242 -6.95 18.58 0.38
N SER A 243 -7.88 18.14 -0.49
CA SER A 243 -8.63 16.93 -0.24
C SER A 243 -7.68 15.75 -0.20
N LEU A 244 -7.75 14.94 0.87
CA LEU A 244 -6.68 14.01 1.25
C LEU A 244 -6.34 12.99 0.15
N TRP A 245 -7.30 12.64 -0.70
CA TRP A 245 -7.12 11.80 -1.90
C TRP A 245 -6.14 12.39 -2.94
N ARG A 246 -5.88 13.71 -2.94
CA ARG A 246 -4.85 14.35 -3.79
C ARG A 246 -3.43 14.06 -3.32
N THR A 247 -3.26 13.52 -2.10
CA THR A 247 -1.94 13.12 -1.63
C THR A 247 -1.43 11.93 -2.45
N GLN A 248 -0.16 11.98 -2.82
CA GLN A 248 0.50 10.88 -3.51
C GLN A 248 0.53 9.64 -2.61
N HIS A 249 0.43 8.46 -3.19
CA HIS A 249 0.52 7.19 -2.45
C HIS A 249 1.83 7.14 -1.64
N PRO A 250 1.85 6.46 -0.47
CA PRO A 250 2.91 6.63 0.52
C PRO A 250 4.29 6.11 0.10
N PHE A 251 4.40 5.45 -1.07
CA PHE A 251 5.68 5.05 -1.67
C PHE A 251 6.35 6.15 -2.51
N HIS A 252 5.67 7.25 -2.84
CA HIS A 252 6.23 8.29 -3.70
C HIS A 252 7.29 9.17 -2.97
N GLY A 253 8.56 8.92 -3.25
CA GLY A 253 9.71 9.75 -2.90
C GLY A 253 10.14 10.70 -4.02
N ARG A 254 11.27 11.40 -3.84
CA ARG A 254 11.97 12.16 -4.90
C ARG A 254 13.49 12.02 -4.75
N LEU A 255 14.18 11.73 -5.84
CA LEU A 255 15.62 11.80 -6.00
C LEU A 255 16.04 13.22 -6.39
N THR A 256 17.25 13.63 -6.02
CA THR A 256 17.93 14.80 -6.58
C THR A 256 19.09 14.33 -7.46
N SER A 257 19.08 14.71 -8.74
CA SER A 257 20.16 14.44 -9.68
C SER A 257 21.04 15.69 -9.85
N TYR A 258 22.28 15.60 -9.36
CA TYR A 258 23.32 16.61 -9.55
C TYR A 258 24.20 16.21 -10.73
N MET A 259 24.51 17.15 -11.62
CA MET A 259 25.50 16.97 -12.69
C MET A 259 26.39 18.20 -12.86
N ALA A 260 27.67 18.00 -13.15
CA ALA A 260 28.61 19.09 -13.49
C ALA A 260 29.67 18.64 -14.50
N CYS A 261 29.97 19.49 -15.48
CA CYS A 261 30.98 19.21 -16.51
C CYS A 261 32.40 19.32 -15.93
N LYS A 262 33.24 18.29 -16.10
CA LYS A 262 34.64 18.32 -15.66
C LYS A 262 35.55 19.24 -16.50
N ARG A 263 35.14 19.62 -17.72
CA ARG A 263 35.95 20.48 -18.60
C ARG A 263 35.78 21.97 -18.30
N CYS A 264 34.55 22.40 -17.98
CA CYS A 264 34.24 23.82 -17.78
C CYS A 264 33.67 24.17 -16.40
N GLU A 265 33.57 23.18 -15.51
CA GLU A 265 33.08 23.29 -14.12
C GLU A 265 31.65 23.84 -13.98
N ARG A 266 30.92 24.00 -15.08
CA ARG A 266 29.51 24.38 -15.07
C ARG A 266 28.68 23.23 -14.51
N GLN A 267 27.98 23.52 -13.42
CA GLN A 267 26.93 22.68 -12.88
C GLN A 267 25.65 22.82 -13.72
N SER A 268 24.99 21.71 -14.02
CA SER A 268 23.63 21.67 -14.57
C SER A 268 22.59 22.00 -13.49
N PRO A 269 21.39 22.47 -13.86
CA PRO A 269 20.25 22.54 -12.95
C PRO A 269 20.03 21.20 -12.23
N VAL A 270 19.73 21.24 -10.92
CA VAL A 270 19.44 20.03 -10.14
C VAL A 270 18.07 19.51 -10.56
N ARG A 271 18.01 18.30 -11.13
CA ARG A 271 16.73 17.68 -11.49
C ARG A 271 16.14 16.92 -10.29
N TYR A 272 14.81 16.91 -10.20
CA TYR A 272 14.06 16.19 -9.18
C TYR A 272 13.21 15.11 -9.83
N ASP A 273 13.68 13.87 -9.79
CA ASP A 273 12.99 12.71 -10.37
C ASP A 273 12.16 12.01 -9.27
N SER A 274 10.91 11.61 -9.59
CA SER A 274 10.08 10.81 -8.67
C SER A 274 10.58 9.36 -8.57
N PHE A 275 10.23 8.67 -7.49
CA PHE A 275 10.46 7.22 -7.36
C PHE A 275 9.48 6.58 -6.38
N GLU A 276 9.13 5.33 -6.66
CA GLU A 276 8.22 4.50 -5.85
C GLU A 276 8.99 3.33 -5.21
N SER A 277 10.16 3.00 -5.76
CA SER A 277 11.13 2.05 -5.20
C SER A 277 12.57 2.48 -5.48
N LEU A 278 13.51 2.03 -4.66
CA LEU A 278 14.95 2.16 -4.93
C LEU A 278 15.50 0.84 -5.47
N SER A 279 15.77 0.78 -6.78
CA SER A 279 16.46 -0.34 -7.43
C SER A 279 17.97 -0.22 -7.22
N LEU A 280 18.52 -1.03 -6.32
CA LEU A 280 19.92 -1.01 -5.92
C LEU A 280 20.72 -2.11 -6.62
N SER A 281 21.76 -1.70 -7.33
CA SER A 281 22.77 -2.60 -7.89
C SER A 281 23.71 -3.11 -6.79
N PHE A 282 24.20 -4.33 -6.95
CA PHE A 282 25.16 -4.92 -6.02
C PHE A 282 26.55 -4.29 -6.22
N PRO A 283 27.23 -3.83 -5.14
CA PRO A 283 28.59 -3.32 -5.24
C PRO A 283 29.58 -4.44 -5.64
N ALA A 284 30.78 -4.04 -6.06
CA ALA A 284 31.87 -4.98 -6.32
C ALA A 284 32.21 -5.76 -5.04
N VAL A 285 32.14 -7.10 -5.12
CA VAL A 285 32.30 -7.98 -3.96
C VAL A 285 33.76 -7.96 -3.49
N GLN A 286 33.97 -7.60 -2.22
CA GLN A 286 35.27 -7.73 -1.56
C GLN A 286 35.38 -9.12 -0.95
N TRP A 287 36.44 -9.86 -1.29
CA TRP A 287 36.63 -11.24 -0.83
C TRP A 287 36.59 -11.34 0.70
N GLY A 288 35.79 -12.28 1.22
CA GLY A 288 35.65 -12.51 2.65
C GLY A 288 34.84 -11.48 3.44
N ARG A 289 34.16 -10.51 2.78
CA ARG A 289 33.27 -9.55 3.45
C ARG A 289 31.82 -9.73 2.98
N PRO A 290 30.82 -9.73 3.90
CA PRO A 290 29.41 -9.77 3.51
C PRO A 290 29.01 -8.47 2.82
N VAL A 291 28.09 -8.58 1.85
CA VAL A 291 27.43 -7.42 1.24
C VAL A 291 26.36 -6.93 2.21
N THR A 292 26.28 -5.61 2.44
CA THR A 292 25.26 -5.00 3.31
C THR A 292 24.34 -4.05 2.54
N LEU A 293 23.11 -3.87 3.03
CA LEU A 293 22.16 -2.92 2.46
C LEU A 293 22.72 -1.48 2.46
N ASP A 294 23.43 -1.09 3.53
CA ASP A 294 24.10 0.22 3.61
C ASP A 294 25.13 0.42 2.49
N GLN A 295 25.86 -0.63 2.09
CA GLN A 295 26.80 -0.56 0.96
C GLN A 295 26.07 -0.39 -0.37
N CYS A 296 24.95 -1.10 -0.58
CA CYS A 296 24.11 -0.95 -1.77
C CYS A 296 23.53 0.48 -1.88
N LEU A 297 23.00 1.03 -0.77
CA LEU A 297 22.51 2.41 -0.69
C LEU A 297 23.64 3.44 -0.92
N GLN A 298 24.81 3.21 -0.31
CA GLN A 298 25.97 4.09 -0.47
C GLN A 298 26.53 4.06 -1.90
N HIS A 299 26.47 2.91 -2.57
CA HIS A 299 26.83 2.77 -3.97
C HIS A 299 25.83 3.52 -4.87
N PHE A 300 24.52 3.38 -4.61
CA PHE A 300 23.46 4.07 -5.36
C PHE A 300 23.55 5.60 -5.28
N ILE A 301 23.95 6.17 -4.13
CA ILE A 301 24.19 7.63 -3.99
C ILE A 301 25.64 8.07 -4.27
N SER A 302 26.51 7.17 -4.73
CA SER A 302 27.91 7.51 -5.04
C SER A 302 28.00 8.41 -6.27
N SER A 303 29.06 9.23 -6.34
CA SER A 303 29.32 10.07 -7.51
C SER A 303 29.98 9.24 -8.62
N GLU A 304 29.37 9.22 -9.80
CA GLU A 304 29.88 8.54 -10.99
C GLU A 304 30.44 9.54 -12.01
N THR A 305 31.15 9.04 -13.02
CA THR A 305 31.69 9.86 -14.11
C THR A 305 31.16 9.38 -15.46
N ILE A 306 30.39 10.22 -16.13
CA ILE A 306 29.79 9.90 -17.42
C ILE A 306 30.59 10.61 -18.51
N LYS A 307 31.10 9.85 -19.48
CA LYS A 307 31.81 10.35 -20.66
C LYS A 307 30.80 10.68 -21.78
N GLU A 308 31.25 11.37 -22.81
CA GLU A 308 30.45 11.68 -24.00
C GLU A 308 29.10 12.37 -23.72
N VAL A 309 29.06 13.25 -22.70
CA VAL A 309 27.89 14.07 -22.38
C VAL A 309 28.04 15.45 -23.03
N GLU A 310 27.04 15.88 -23.78
CA GLU A 310 26.99 17.20 -24.41
C GLU A 310 27.02 18.33 -23.37
N CYS A 311 27.78 19.38 -23.65
CA CYS A 311 27.91 20.53 -22.76
C CYS A 311 27.77 21.84 -23.55
N GLU A 312 26.58 22.43 -23.50
CA GLU A 312 26.24 23.73 -24.11
C GLU A 312 27.30 24.81 -23.85
N ASN A 313 27.68 25.00 -22.57
CA ASN A 313 28.70 25.97 -22.15
C ASN A 313 30.13 25.63 -22.64
N CYS A 314 30.40 24.41 -23.12
CA CYS A 314 31.63 24.09 -23.88
C CYS A 314 31.45 24.36 -25.37
N THR A 315 30.31 23.97 -25.95
CA THR A 315 29.96 24.24 -27.36
C THR A 315 30.00 25.73 -27.66
N GLU A 316 29.36 26.56 -26.83
CA GLU A 316 29.41 28.03 -26.94
C GLU A 316 30.83 28.61 -26.86
N LYS A 317 31.68 28.03 -26.01
CA LYS A 317 33.07 28.52 -25.87
C LYS A 317 33.87 28.24 -27.13
N GLN A 318 33.68 27.07 -27.75
CA GLN A 318 34.31 26.76 -29.03
C GLN A 318 33.73 27.63 -30.16
N ALA A 319 32.41 27.83 -30.22
CA ALA A 319 31.76 28.72 -31.18
C ALA A 319 32.31 30.16 -31.15
N LYS A 320 32.77 30.63 -29.99
CA LYS A 320 33.39 31.95 -29.79
C LYS A 320 34.90 31.98 -30.13
N THR A 321 35.51 30.84 -30.44
CA THR A 321 36.95 30.69 -30.68
C THR A 321 37.30 30.24 -32.11
N GLU A 322 36.36 29.62 -32.83
CA GLU A 322 36.57 29.12 -34.20
C GLU A 322 35.55 29.74 -35.18
N ASP A 323 36.03 30.41 -36.24
CA ASP A 323 35.24 30.94 -37.38
C ASP A 323 34.63 29.83 -38.29
N SER A 324 34.54 28.59 -37.79
CA SER A 324 34.06 27.43 -38.53
C SER A 324 32.55 27.48 -38.75
N ARG A 325 32.13 27.34 -40.01
CA ARG A 325 30.71 27.33 -40.43
C ARG A 325 29.90 26.11 -39.95
N VAL A 326 30.53 25.18 -39.25
CA VAL A 326 29.91 23.99 -38.66
C VAL A 326 30.26 23.97 -37.18
N LEU A 327 29.28 24.23 -36.32
CA LEU A 327 29.43 24.16 -34.87
C LEU A 327 29.13 22.74 -34.40
N GLU A 328 30.15 22.00 -34.00
CA GLU A 328 30.00 20.65 -33.47
C GLU A 328 29.71 20.65 -31.96
N SER A 329 28.63 19.97 -31.54
CA SER A 329 28.23 19.87 -30.14
C SER A 329 29.33 19.24 -29.29
N GLN A 330 29.86 19.99 -28.33
CA GLN A 330 30.99 19.52 -27.52
C GLN A 330 30.57 18.48 -26.48
N ARG A 331 31.02 17.24 -26.73
CA ARG A 331 30.92 16.13 -25.77
C ARG A 331 32.08 16.18 -24.79
N THR A 332 31.78 15.94 -23.51
CA THR A 332 32.72 16.06 -22.39
C THR A 332 32.45 15.00 -21.32
N THR A 333 33.32 14.91 -20.31
CA THR A 333 33.04 14.11 -19.11
C THR A 333 32.33 14.95 -18.05
N PHE A 334 31.25 14.43 -17.47
CA PHE A 334 30.57 15.00 -16.30
C PHE A 334 30.79 14.14 -15.06
N VAL A 335 30.67 14.77 -13.89
CA VAL A 335 30.34 14.06 -12.64
C VAL A 335 28.82 14.06 -12.50
N LYS A 336 28.23 12.91 -12.19
CA LYS A 336 26.82 12.80 -11.79
C LYS A 336 26.74 12.22 -10.37
N GLN A 337 25.75 12.67 -9.58
CA GLN A 337 25.44 12.08 -8.28
C GLN A 337 23.94 12.09 -8.04
N LEU A 338 23.39 10.98 -7.57
CA LEU A 338 22.03 10.89 -7.02
C LEU A 338 22.06 11.05 -5.49
N LYS A 339 21.03 11.68 -4.91
CA LYS A 339 20.75 11.68 -3.46
C LYS A 339 19.24 11.62 -3.22
N LEU A 340 18.81 11.25 -2.02
CA LEU A 340 17.39 11.23 -1.66
C LEU A 340 16.94 12.64 -1.23
N GLY A 341 16.01 13.23 -1.96
CA GLY A 341 15.40 14.53 -1.64
C GLY A 341 14.23 14.38 -0.68
N LYS A 342 13.11 13.85 -1.19
CA LYS A 342 11.93 13.47 -0.40
C LYS A 342 12.00 11.96 -0.15
N LEU A 343 11.97 11.54 1.11
CA LEU A 343 11.74 10.13 1.46
C LEU A 343 10.24 9.83 1.45
N PRO A 344 9.83 8.63 0.98
CA PRO A 344 8.45 8.16 1.13
C PRO A 344 8.17 7.71 2.57
N GLN A 345 6.88 7.51 2.90
CA GLN A 345 6.45 6.96 4.19
C GLN A 345 6.57 5.42 4.20
N CYS A 346 6.30 4.78 3.07
CA CYS A 346 6.62 3.37 2.81
C CYS A 346 7.80 3.30 1.85
N LEU A 347 8.92 2.71 2.25
CA LEU A 347 10.10 2.61 1.37
C LEU A 347 10.20 1.20 0.77
N CYS A 348 9.98 1.08 -0.55
CA CYS A 348 10.26 -0.14 -1.28
C CYS A 348 11.73 -0.16 -1.73
N ILE A 349 12.48 -1.20 -1.34
CA ILE A 349 13.88 -1.40 -1.77
C ILE A 349 13.94 -2.68 -2.62
N HIS A 350 14.33 -2.51 -3.88
CA HIS A 350 14.55 -3.61 -4.81
C HIS A 350 16.06 -3.88 -4.93
N LEU A 351 16.50 -5.09 -4.56
CA LEU A 351 17.86 -5.54 -4.80
C LEU A 351 17.92 -6.20 -6.18
N GLN A 352 18.66 -5.61 -7.13
CA GLN A 352 18.74 -6.08 -8.52
C GLN A 352 19.50 -7.41 -8.62
N ARG A 353 18.81 -8.52 -8.34
CA ARG A 353 19.40 -9.86 -8.33
C ARG A 353 19.62 -10.42 -9.73
N LEU A 354 18.92 -9.93 -10.75
CA LEU A 354 19.21 -10.27 -12.14
C LEU A 354 20.22 -9.26 -12.71
N THR A 355 21.35 -9.76 -13.20
CA THR A 355 22.46 -8.97 -13.75
C THR A 355 22.96 -9.59 -15.06
N TRP A 356 23.74 -8.85 -15.85
CA TRP A 356 24.30 -9.37 -17.11
C TRP A 356 25.78 -9.74 -16.95
N SER A 357 26.17 -10.87 -17.52
CA SER A 357 27.56 -11.31 -17.60
C SER A 357 28.32 -10.58 -18.73
N PRO A 358 29.67 -10.56 -18.71
CA PRO A 358 30.48 -10.04 -19.82
C PRO A 358 30.21 -10.75 -21.16
N GLU A 359 29.76 -12.01 -21.11
CA GLU A 359 29.39 -12.84 -22.26
C GLU A 359 27.96 -12.57 -22.77
N GLY A 360 27.23 -11.63 -22.15
CA GLY A 360 25.86 -11.28 -22.54
C GLY A 360 24.80 -12.28 -22.08
N ALA A 361 25.05 -13.03 -21.00
CA ALA A 361 24.07 -13.93 -20.40
C ALA A 361 23.47 -13.36 -19.09
N PRO A 362 22.19 -13.61 -18.78
CA PRO A 362 21.61 -13.23 -17.49
C PRO A 362 22.14 -14.12 -16.36
N ILE A 363 22.59 -13.50 -15.26
CA ILE A 363 23.10 -14.14 -14.05
C ILE A 363 22.31 -13.67 -12.83
N LYS A 364 21.86 -14.63 -12.02
CA LYS A 364 21.21 -14.40 -10.73
C LYS A 364 22.23 -14.30 -9.58
N ARG A 365 22.21 -13.17 -8.87
CA ARG A 365 22.99 -12.87 -7.66
C ARG A 365 22.36 -13.58 -6.46
N HIS A 366 23.03 -14.62 -5.98
CA HIS A 366 22.55 -15.50 -4.90
C HIS A 366 23.09 -15.13 -3.53
N GLU A 367 24.07 -14.22 -3.45
CA GLU A 367 24.66 -13.82 -2.19
C GLU A 367 23.64 -13.18 -1.23
N TYR A 368 23.86 -13.43 0.05
CA TYR A 368 23.13 -12.79 1.13
C TYR A 368 23.52 -11.31 1.20
N VAL A 369 22.51 -10.45 1.26
CA VAL A 369 22.68 -9.02 1.57
C VAL A 369 22.19 -8.83 2.99
N GLN A 370 23.09 -8.46 3.89
CA GLN A 370 22.75 -8.20 5.28
C GLN A 370 21.97 -6.89 5.38
N PHE A 371 20.77 -6.95 5.95
CA PHE A 371 19.94 -5.80 6.29
C PHE A 371 19.53 -5.88 7.77
N SER A 372 19.24 -4.73 8.36
CA SER A 372 18.74 -4.59 9.73
C SER A 372 17.22 -4.36 9.73
N GLU A 373 16.56 -4.70 10.84
CA GLU A 373 15.15 -4.38 11.09
C GLU A 373 14.90 -2.86 11.07
N TYR A 374 15.83 -2.08 11.62
CA TYR A 374 15.79 -0.62 11.63
C TYR A 374 16.84 -0.06 10.67
N LEU A 375 16.44 0.86 9.79
CA LEU A 375 17.31 1.49 8.79
C LEU A 375 17.22 3.02 8.89
N SER A 376 18.31 3.67 9.32
CA SER A 376 18.40 5.14 9.29
C SER A 376 18.77 5.62 7.88
N MET A 377 17.90 6.44 7.29
CA MET A 377 18.08 6.96 5.94
C MET A 377 18.82 8.31 5.88
N ASP A 378 19.17 8.92 7.02
CA ASP A 378 19.69 10.29 7.08
C ASP A 378 21.00 10.48 6.33
N ARG A 379 21.87 9.45 6.32
CA ARG A 379 23.14 9.45 5.59
C ARG A 379 22.99 9.60 4.07
N TYR A 380 21.81 9.27 3.54
CA TYR A 380 21.54 9.23 2.10
C TYR A 380 20.73 10.44 1.59
N LYS A 381 20.32 11.34 2.50
CA LYS A 381 19.51 12.51 2.18
C LYS A 381 20.33 13.68 1.65
N HIS A 382 19.71 14.49 0.80
CA HIS A 382 20.25 15.77 0.37
C HIS A 382 20.13 16.81 1.48
N SER A 383 21.23 17.15 2.15
CA SER A 383 21.29 18.31 3.06
C SER A 383 21.58 19.60 2.28
N SER A 384 20.60 20.49 2.20
CA SER A 384 20.72 21.82 1.58
C SER A 384 21.50 22.85 2.42
N ALA A 385 21.94 22.47 3.63
CA ALA A 385 22.54 23.37 4.62
C ALA A 385 23.92 23.94 4.22
N THR A 386 24.65 23.31 3.30
CA THR A 386 26.08 23.59 3.08
C THR A 386 26.41 24.70 2.08
N GLN A 387 25.42 25.44 1.54
CA GLN A 387 25.66 26.54 0.57
C GLN A 387 25.47 27.96 1.11
N LYS A 388 25.26 28.16 2.42
CA LYS A 388 25.24 29.49 3.06
C LYS A 388 26.56 29.88 3.73
N ALA A 389 27.68 29.71 3.02
CA ALA A 389 28.97 30.27 3.39
C ALA A 389 29.70 30.80 2.15
N GLY A 390 29.74 32.13 2.00
CA GLY A 390 30.63 32.81 1.05
C GLY A 390 30.05 33.16 -0.33
N ARG A 391 29.18 34.19 -0.42
CA ARG A 391 29.14 35.05 -1.61
C ARG A 391 28.69 36.48 -1.28
N SER A 392 29.65 37.41 -1.25
CA SER A 392 29.38 38.86 -1.16
C SER A 392 28.67 39.36 -2.41
N LYS A 393 27.75 40.33 -2.23
CA LYS A 393 26.97 40.94 -3.31
C LYS A 393 27.76 42.04 -4.05
N LYS A 394 27.52 42.16 -5.36
CA LYS A 394 27.51 43.43 -6.12
C LYS A 394 26.44 43.36 -7.24
N PRO A 395 25.81 44.47 -7.68
CA PRO A 395 24.56 44.46 -8.45
C PRO A 395 24.74 44.74 -9.97
N THR A 396 23.62 45.01 -10.67
CA THR A 396 23.40 45.36 -12.10
C THR A 396 23.57 44.21 -13.12
N ALA A 397 22.73 44.04 -14.16
CA ALA A 397 21.48 44.71 -14.55
C ALA A 397 20.56 43.76 -15.39
N GLU A 398 19.33 44.22 -15.62
CA GLU A 398 18.25 43.78 -16.52
C GLU A 398 18.69 43.73 -18.02
N GLU A 399 18.11 43.03 -19.02
CA GLU A 399 16.92 42.14 -19.31
C GLU A 399 17.25 41.40 -20.67
N PRO A 400 16.41 40.59 -21.39
CA PRO A 400 14.98 40.26 -21.26
C PRO A 400 14.59 38.75 -21.25
N HIS A 401 13.29 38.51 -21.05
CA HIS A 401 12.57 37.24 -21.16
C HIS A 401 12.62 36.57 -22.55
N ASP A 402 12.65 35.24 -22.58
CA ASP A 402 11.95 34.44 -23.60
C ASP A 402 11.37 33.16 -22.95
N GLN A 403 10.21 32.70 -23.41
CA GLN A 403 9.47 31.57 -22.81
C GLN A 403 9.39 30.40 -23.78
N ASN A 404 9.74 29.19 -23.31
CA ASN A 404 8.97 27.94 -23.57
C ASN A 404 9.66 26.73 -22.93
N GLY A 405 9.18 26.34 -21.75
CA GLY A 405 9.55 25.13 -21.04
C GLY A 405 8.65 24.97 -19.82
N VAL A 406 8.01 23.81 -19.66
CA VAL A 406 7.12 23.56 -18.52
C VAL A 406 7.97 23.20 -17.30
N ASP A 407 8.48 24.22 -16.63
CA ASP A 407 9.06 24.09 -15.29
C ASP A 407 7.93 23.86 -14.25
N PRO A 408 8.11 22.94 -13.29
CA PRO A 408 7.18 22.81 -12.17
C PRO A 408 7.33 24.00 -11.22
N GLU A 409 6.34 24.90 -11.22
CA GLU A 409 6.36 26.11 -10.41
C GLU A 409 6.54 25.84 -8.90
N HIS A 410 7.60 26.42 -8.32
CA HIS A 410 7.82 26.41 -6.88
C HIS A 410 6.97 27.50 -6.19
N HIS A 411 5.82 27.12 -5.61
CA HIS A 411 5.14 27.96 -4.61
C HIS A 411 5.94 28.03 -3.30
N ASN A 412 6.92 28.93 -3.25
CA ASN A 412 7.65 29.30 -2.04
C ASN A 412 7.03 30.55 -1.39
N ASN A 413 5.98 30.37 -0.59
CA ASN A 413 5.47 31.44 0.28
C ASN A 413 6.38 31.60 1.52
N ASN A 414 7.36 32.49 1.40
CA ASN A 414 8.09 33.04 2.55
C ASN A 414 8.55 34.49 2.25
N LYS A 415 7.76 35.47 2.67
CA LYS A 415 8.22 36.86 2.90
C LYS A 415 8.09 37.18 4.38
N PRO A 416 9.05 37.92 4.98
CA PRO A 416 9.12 38.11 6.41
C PRO A 416 8.17 39.21 6.88
N LEU A 417 7.42 38.95 7.95
CA LEU A 417 6.80 39.99 8.77
C LEU A 417 7.57 40.10 10.09
N SER A 418 8.02 41.30 10.40
CA SER A 418 8.76 41.63 11.62
C SER A 418 7.94 42.55 12.50
N ASN A 419 8.09 42.36 13.82
CA ASN A 419 7.60 43.13 14.97
C ASN A 419 6.37 42.56 15.70
N GLY A 420 6.46 42.54 17.04
CA GLY A 420 5.35 42.22 17.95
C GLY A 420 5.77 41.39 19.16
N SER A 421 6.35 42.02 20.18
CA SER A 421 6.74 41.39 21.46
C SER A 421 5.55 40.85 22.28
N ILE A 422 5.76 39.83 23.14
CA ILE A 422 5.77 39.97 24.62
C ILE A 422 5.99 38.63 25.36
N SER A 423 6.83 38.72 26.41
CA SER A 423 7.03 37.89 27.61
C SER A 423 6.90 36.36 27.61
N SER A 424 8.01 35.72 27.97
CA SER A 424 8.06 34.44 28.70
C SER A 424 7.67 34.62 30.17
N ALA A 425 6.78 33.75 30.68
CA ALA A 425 6.54 33.59 32.11
C ALA A 425 7.40 32.45 32.66
N PHE A 426 8.27 32.76 33.64
CA PHE A 426 9.01 31.77 34.41
C PHE A 426 8.09 31.02 35.37
N LEU A 427 8.28 29.70 35.50
CA LEU A 427 8.13 29.03 36.80
C LEU A 427 9.33 28.11 37.06
N ARG A 428 10.09 28.44 38.10
CA ARG A 428 11.07 27.56 38.74
C ARG A 428 10.43 26.89 39.96
N SER A 429 10.68 25.61 40.13
CA SER A 429 10.87 24.92 41.42
C SER A 429 11.46 23.54 41.09
N GLY A 430 12.29 22.90 41.91
CA GLY A 430 12.86 23.28 43.21
C GLY A 430 13.57 22.03 43.73
N ALA A 431 14.86 22.12 44.04
CA ALA A 431 15.70 20.92 44.20
C ALA A 431 15.52 20.22 45.55
N LEU A 432 15.61 18.89 45.56
CA LEU A 432 16.05 18.07 46.69
C LEU A 432 16.54 16.70 46.17
N GLY A 433 17.81 16.38 46.43
CA GLY A 433 18.32 14.99 46.37
C GLY A 433 17.98 14.24 47.68
N PRO A 434 18.41 12.97 47.85
CA PRO A 434 19.83 12.62 47.67
C PRO A 434 20.14 11.28 46.96
N GLN A 435 21.33 11.24 46.35
CA GLN A 435 22.36 10.19 46.42
C GLN A 435 21.96 8.73 46.72
N LEU A 436 22.27 7.81 45.79
CA LEU A 436 22.83 6.47 46.07
C LEU A 436 23.49 5.86 44.80
N ASP A 437 24.30 4.83 44.99
CA ASP A 437 25.49 4.51 44.17
C ASP A 437 25.29 3.73 42.85
N LEU A 438 26.37 3.72 42.06
CA LEU A 438 26.65 2.73 41.00
C LEU A 438 26.52 1.29 41.52
N VAL A 439 25.99 0.40 40.68
CA VAL A 439 26.63 -0.91 40.39
C VAL A 439 26.39 -1.25 38.90
N HIS A 440 27.47 -1.57 38.18
CA HIS A 440 27.41 -2.30 36.91
C HIS A 440 26.96 -3.74 37.16
N ASP A 441 26.18 -4.36 36.26
CA ASP A 441 26.44 -5.78 36.02
C ASP A 441 26.18 -6.25 34.59
N PHE A 442 26.99 -7.22 34.19
CA PHE A 442 26.95 -7.93 32.91
C PHE A 442 26.09 -9.20 33.05
N ARG A 443 25.14 -9.43 32.14
CA ARG A 443 24.95 -10.78 31.58
C ARG A 443 24.22 -10.78 30.24
#